data_AF-A0A9P8CAF2-F1
#
_entry.id   AF-A0A9P8CAF2-F1
#
_cell.length_a   1.000
_cell.length_b   1.000
_cell.length_c   1.000
_cell.angle_alpha   90.00
_cell.angle_beta   90.00
_cell.angle_gamma   90.00
#
_symmetry.space_group_name_H-M   'P 1'
#
loop_
_entity.id
_entity.type
_entity.pdbx_description
1 polymer ?
#
loop_
_entity_poly.entity_id
_entity_poly.type
_entity_poly.pdbx_seq_one_letter_code
_entity_poly.pdbx_strand_id
1 'polypeptide(L)'
;MKRTWMFIIGGDPELAEKIDAATVKLIEAKAPMVSFADKEEIVREFQDGTIFCQVGEGATRMRLQQNVLAVEVIIPSIRTFLADTLYLEDSHIAMKVLIDPTRCQTREALRDMWRGSPTNRVVLEYADGRTEAANVPMEEEGQFQIAYIQLWMFSMRNYPYLTNLVPKTDGKHKVSSIGSNPEWQRGFAAIAKAFGFESTAINLLLEEDPDRVNVRYMLSKARPPNRFEYDLQAETQSHCELLHRIQVTQQQPHRGVSPRWTTDASNVKKKRRYGRPYERALKECNPCFFFHNICQAPPTGRYITDLFVKRSILQFFFQIPALPADLSLWHGVDLETTDRHTQRAPDENNGLDQARERIRVLQNSAAQTAAQNAAQNAVHEAAQAAVTLRLEDAKKRLAAQQEENVHNETRLSEARESLAGQLAQIEHYQKRIDELETIERTCTREES
;
A
#
# COMPACT_ATOMS: atom_id res chain seq x y z
N MET A 1 -14.72 -4.47 -11.38
CA MET A 1 -15.27 -5.64 -12.12
C MET A 1 -16.64 -5.38 -12.72
N LYS A 2 -17.69 -5.17 -11.89
CA LYS A 2 -19.07 -4.92 -12.35
C LYS A 2 -19.15 -3.85 -13.44
N ARG A 3 -18.50 -2.70 -13.25
CA ARG A 3 -18.45 -1.60 -14.22
C ARG A 3 -17.97 -2.03 -15.61
N THR A 4 -16.88 -2.80 -15.69
CA THR A 4 -16.31 -3.25 -16.97
C THR A 4 -17.25 -4.22 -17.69
N TRP A 5 -17.82 -5.20 -16.98
CA TRP A 5 -18.75 -6.15 -17.60
C TRP A 5 -20.07 -5.52 -17.99
N MET A 6 -20.60 -4.59 -17.17
CA MET A 6 -21.76 -3.77 -17.52
C MET A 6 -21.50 -2.90 -18.76
N PHE A 7 -20.30 -2.35 -18.90
CA PHE A 7 -19.90 -1.64 -20.11
C PHE A 7 -19.85 -2.57 -21.33
N ILE A 8 -19.26 -3.75 -21.20
CA ILE A 8 -19.19 -4.75 -22.28
C ILE A 8 -20.59 -5.08 -22.81
N ILE A 9 -21.54 -5.39 -21.94
CA ILE A 9 -22.91 -5.73 -22.33
C ILE A 9 -23.80 -4.52 -22.66
N GLY A 10 -23.28 -3.29 -22.54
CA GLY A 10 -24.06 -2.08 -22.77
C GLY A 10 -25.21 -1.88 -21.78
N GLY A 11 -25.07 -2.39 -20.56
CA GLY A 11 -26.10 -2.32 -19.51
C GLY A 11 -27.30 -3.25 -19.70
N ASP A 12 -27.25 -4.16 -20.67
CA ASP A 12 -28.33 -5.12 -20.97
C ASP A 12 -28.24 -6.37 -20.08
N PRO A 13 -29.16 -6.59 -19.13
CA PRO A 13 -29.11 -7.74 -18.23
C PRO A 13 -29.38 -9.08 -18.93
N GLU A 14 -30.10 -9.12 -20.05
CA GLU A 14 -30.33 -10.37 -20.79
C GLU A 14 -29.05 -10.89 -21.42
N LEU A 15 -28.15 -9.97 -21.80
CA LEU A 15 -26.81 -10.33 -22.27
C LEU A 15 -25.91 -10.85 -21.15
N ALA A 16 -26.16 -10.46 -19.89
CA ALA A 16 -25.39 -10.96 -18.76
C ALA A 16 -25.60 -12.47 -18.56
N GLU A 17 -26.82 -12.97 -18.76
CA GLU A 17 -27.16 -14.39 -18.66
C GLU A 17 -26.51 -15.23 -19.77
N LYS A 18 -26.15 -14.60 -20.89
CA LYS A 18 -25.51 -15.24 -22.04
C LYS A 18 -23.98 -15.29 -21.95
N ILE A 19 -23.39 -14.76 -20.88
CA ILE A 19 -21.94 -14.81 -20.66
C ILE A 19 -21.56 -16.15 -20.03
N ASP A 20 -20.89 -16.99 -20.81
CA ASP A 20 -20.37 -18.26 -20.35
C ASP A 20 -18.90 -18.17 -19.86
N ALA A 21 -18.47 -19.20 -19.12
CA ALA A 21 -17.12 -19.27 -18.55
C ALA A 21 -16.00 -19.36 -19.61
N ALA A 22 -16.27 -19.96 -20.78
CA ALA A 22 -15.29 -20.05 -21.87
C ALA A 22 -15.06 -18.66 -22.50
N THR A 23 -16.13 -17.90 -22.72
CA THR A 23 -16.07 -16.50 -23.14
C THR A 23 -15.19 -15.68 -22.18
N VAL A 24 -15.46 -15.75 -20.88
CA VAL A 24 -14.65 -15.05 -19.86
C VAL A 24 -13.20 -15.49 -19.93
N LYS A 25 -12.92 -16.79 -20.00
CA LYS A 25 -11.56 -17.33 -20.05
C LYS A 25 -10.78 -16.88 -21.27
N LEU A 26 -11.45 -16.70 -22.42
CA LEU A 26 -10.83 -16.24 -23.65
C LEU A 26 -10.45 -14.76 -23.54
N ILE A 27 -11.34 -13.89 -23.03
CA ILE A 27 -11.09 -12.44 -23.05
C ILE A 27 -10.47 -11.85 -21.77
N GLU A 28 -10.56 -12.52 -20.62
CA GLU A 28 -9.96 -12.03 -19.37
C GLU A 28 -8.44 -11.82 -19.51
N ALA A 29 -7.86 -10.92 -18.72
CA ALA A 29 -6.42 -10.60 -18.74
C ALA A 29 -5.89 -10.05 -20.10
N LYS A 30 -6.77 -9.56 -20.98
CA LYS A 30 -6.44 -8.84 -22.22
C LYS A 30 -6.76 -7.35 -22.10
N ALA A 31 -6.00 -6.52 -22.82
CA ALA A 31 -6.14 -5.06 -22.86
C ALA A 31 -6.37 -4.59 -24.30
N PRO A 32 -7.54 -4.84 -24.90
CA PRO A 32 -7.74 -4.70 -26.34
C PRO A 32 -7.74 -3.27 -26.86
N MET A 33 -8.02 -2.26 -26.02
CA MET A 33 -7.89 -0.86 -26.45
C MET A 33 -6.41 -0.47 -26.66
N VAL A 34 -5.49 -1.08 -25.89
CA VAL A 34 -4.07 -0.67 -25.84
C VAL A 34 -3.15 -1.62 -26.61
N SER A 35 -3.42 -2.93 -26.57
CA SER A 35 -2.61 -3.98 -27.23
C SER A 35 -3.22 -4.41 -28.56
N PHE A 36 -2.51 -4.18 -29.66
CA PHE A 36 -2.92 -4.65 -30.98
C PHE A 36 -2.98 -6.17 -31.05
N ALA A 37 -2.05 -6.89 -30.41
CA ALA A 37 -2.07 -8.34 -30.39
C ALA A 37 -3.32 -8.88 -29.68
N ASP A 38 -3.71 -8.28 -28.56
CA ASP A 38 -4.92 -8.67 -27.82
C ASP A 38 -6.19 -8.34 -28.62
N LYS A 39 -6.21 -7.17 -29.29
CA LYS A 39 -7.30 -6.74 -30.18
C LYS A 39 -7.49 -7.73 -31.34
N GLU A 40 -6.42 -8.09 -32.04
CA GLU A 40 -6.43 -9.06 -33.14
C GLU A 40 -6.94 -10.42 -32.68
N GLU A 41 -6.49 -10.89 -31.51
CA GLU A 41 -6.95 -12.15 -30.94
C GLU A 41 -8.46 -12.08 -30.65
N ILE A 42 -8.94 -11.05 -29.95
CA ILE A 42 -10.37 -10.91 -29.66
C ILE A 42 -11.22 -10.80 -30.93
N VAL A 43 -10.77 -10.05 -31.94
CA VAL A 43 -11.47 -9.94 -33.22
C VAL A 43 -11.61 -11.31 -33.89
N ARG A 44 -10.55 -12.11 -33.88
CA ARG A 44 -10.57 -13.48 -34.41
C ARG A 44 -11.56 -14.37 -33.64
N GLU A 45 -11.54 -14.33 -32.31
CA GLU A 45 -12.50 -15.11 -31.50
C GLU A 45 -13.97 -14.70 -31.76
N PHE A 46 -14.23 -13.42 -32.06
CA PHE A 46 -15.56 -12.98 -32.48
C PHE A 46 -15.93 -13.56 -33.85
N GLN A 47 -15.01 -13.54 -34.82
CA GLN A 47 -15.20 -14.08 -36.17
C GLN A 47 -15.42 -15.60 -36.17
N ASP A 48 -14.68 -16.32 -35.33
CA ASP A 48 -14.77 -17.77 -35.19
C ASP A 48 -16.01 -18.23 -34.41
N GLY A 49 -16.77 -17.30 -33.81
CA GLY A 49 -17.96 -17.62 -33.02
C GLY A 49 -17.66 -18.21 -31.64
N THR A 50 -16.40 -18.20 -31.19
CA THR A 50 -15.94 -18.89 -29.97
C THR A 50 -16.26 -18.12 -28.68
N ILE A 51 -16.35 -16.79 -28.76
CA ILE A 51 -16.80 -15.93 -27.65
C ILE A 51 -18.22 -15.41 -27.90
N PHE A 52 -18.98 -15.31 -26.81
CA PHE A 52 -20.41 -14.99 -26.81
C PHE A 52 -21.21 -15.90 -27.74
N CYS A 53 -20.94 -17.21 -27.73
CA CYS A 53 -21.53 -18.18 -28.65
C CYS A 53 -23.07 -18.28 -28.55
N GLN A 54 -23.64 -17.88 -27.41
CA GLN A 54 -25.09 -17.82 -27.18
C GLN A 54 -25.75 -16.57 -27.79
N VAL A 55 -24.96 -15.61 -28.30
CA VAL A 55 -25.45 -14.42 -28.98
C VAL A 55 -25.30 -14.62 -30.48
N GLY A 56 -26.44 -14.73 -31.16
CA GLY A 56 -26.49 -14.89 -32.61
C GLY A 56 -25.86 -13.72 -33.37
N GLU A 57 -25.51 -13.97 -34.63
CA GLU A 57 -24.95 -12.98 -35.54
C GLU A 57 -25.91 -11.80 -35.76
N GLY A 58 -25.37 -10.58 -35.79
CA GLY A 58 -26.15 -9.36 -36.01
C GLY A 58 -25.68 -8.15 -35.21
N ALA A 59 -26.53 -7.12 -35.13
CA ALA A 59 -26.22 -5.83 -34.53
C ALA A 59 -25.77 -5.92 -33.07
N THR A 60 -26.40 -6.80 -32.27
CA THR A 60 -26.05 -7.00 -30.86
C THR A 60 -24.64 -7.56 -30.70
N ARG A 61 -24.25 -8.53 -31.54
CA ARG A 61 -22.92 -9.13 -31.51
C ARG A 61 -21.84 -8.14 -31.97
N MET A 62 -22.13 -7.33 -32.99
CA MET A 62 -21.23 -6.24 -33.42
C MET A 62 -21.02 -5.21 -32.30
N ARG A 63 -22.09 -4.84 -31.57
CA ARG A 63 -22.01 -3.93 -30.43
C ARG A 63 -21.17 -4.52 -29.29
N LEU A 64 -21.37 -5.80 -28.95
CA LEU A 64 -20.53 -6.50 -27.96
C LEU A 64 -19.05 -6.46 -28.36
N GLN A 65 -18.75 -6.74 -29.63
CA GLN A 65 -17.38 -6.67 -30.14
C GLN A 65 -16.79 -5.26 -29.97
N GLN A 66 -17.50 -4.22 -30.38
CA GLN A 66 -17.05 -2.83 -30.21
C GLN A 66 -16.80 -2.49 -28.74
N ASN A 67 -17.71 -2.89 -27.84
CA ASN A 67 -17.57 -2.61 -26.41
C ASN A 67 -16.39 -3.36 -25.79
N VAL A 68 -16.19 -4.65 -26.12
CA VAL A 68 -15.02 -5.41 -25.64
C VAL A 68 -13.72 -4.76 -26.10
N LEU A 69 -13.66 -4.32 -27.37
CA LEU A 69 -12.47 -3.67 -27.92
C LEU A 69 -12.21 -2.28 -27.34
N ALA A 70 -13.24 -1.62 -26.81
CA ALA A 70 -13.16 -0.30 -26.19
C ALA A 70 -12.82 -0.34 -24.68
N VAL A 71 -12.57 -1.52 -24.11
CA VAL A 71 -12.18 -1.61 -22.69
C VAL A 71 -10.77 -1.02 -22.49
N GLU A 72 -10.69 0.07 -21.73
CA GLU A 72 -9.47 0.85 -21.42
C GLU A 72 -8.46 0.12 -20.52
N VAL A 73 -8.94 -0.81 -19.71
CA VAL A 73 -8.16 -1.56 -18.72
C VAL A 73 -7.99 -3.01 -19.14
N ILE A 74 -7.15 -3.76 -18.42
CA ILE A 74 -7.17 -5.23 -18.53
C ILE A 74 -8.57 -5.74 -18.14
N ILE A 75 -9.18 -6.53 -19.03
CA ILE A 75 -10.51 -7.13 -18.79
C ILE A 75 -10.44 -8.02 -17.54
N PRO A 76 -11.18 -7.68 -16.47
CA PRO A 76 -11.08 -8.39 -15.21
C PRO A 76 -11.99 -9.62 -15.18
N SER A 77 -11.68 -10.56 -14.31
CA SER A 77 -12.57 -11.66 -13.93
C SER A 77 -12.47 -11.92 -12.43
N ILE A 78 -13.29 -12.81 -11.89
CA ILE A 78 -13.16 -13.29 -10.50
C ILE A 78 -11.75 -13.83 -10.25
N ARG A 79 -11.19 -14.55 -11.24
CA ARG A 79 -9.85 -15.12 -11.15
C ARG A 79 -8.76 -14.04 -11.08
N THR A 80 -8.82 -13.00 -11.92
CA THR A 80 -7.83 -11.92 -11.86
C THR A 80 -7.98 -11.11 -10.58
N PHE A 81 -9.21 -10.81 -10.18
CA PHE A 81 -9.51 -10.11 -8.92
C PHE A 81 -8.92 -10.81 -7.70
N LEU A 82 -9.19 -12.10 -7.52
CA LEU A 82 -8.64 -12.85 -6.38
C LEU A 82 -7.12 -12.85 -6.37
N ALA A 83 -6.49 -13.00 -7.54
CA ALA A 83 -5.05 -12.97 -7.64
C ALA A 83 -4.45 -11.58 -7.33
N ASP A 84 -5.08 -10.51 -7.80
CA ASP A 84 -4.67 -9.13 -7.52
C ASP A 84 -4.88 -8.78 -6.04
N THR A 85 -5.95 -9.27 -5.41
CA THR A 85 -6.19 -9.10 -3.97
C THR A 85 -5.06 -9.69 -3.13
N LEU A 86 -4.50 -10.86 -3.50
CA LEU A 86 -3.34 -11.42 -2.81
C LEU A 86 -2.09 -10.52 -2.88
N TYR A 87 -1.91 -9.80 -3.99
CA TYR A 87 -0.82 -8.84 -4.12
C TYR A 87 -1.06 -7.59 -3.26
N LEU A 88 -2.30 -7.13 -3.18
CA LEU A 88 -2.67 -6.06 -2.27
C LEU A 88 -2.55 -6.50 -0.81
N GLU A 89 -2.82 -7.75 -0.47
CA GLU A 89 -2.60 -8.27 0.88
C GLU A 89 -1.11 -8.20 1.28
N ASP A 90 -0.19 -8.57 0.38
CA ASP A 90 1.26 -8.41 0.62
C ASP A 90 1.64 -6.94 0.84
N SER A 91 1.06 -6.05 0.04
CA SER A 91 1.28 -4.60 0.12
C SER A 91 0.65 -4.01 1.38
N HIS A 92 -0.45 -4.58 1.85
CA HIS A 92 -1.13 -4.22 3.08
C HIS A 92 -0.32 -4.60 4.31
N ILE A 93 0.32 -5.78 4.30
CA ILE A 93 1.25 -6.18 5.34
C ILE A 93 2.40 -5.17 5.45
N ALA A 94 2.91 -4.67 4.32
CA ALA A 94 3.90 -3.59 4.32
C ALA A 94 3.33 -2.27 4.87
N MET A 95 2.08 -1.92 4.54
CA MET A 95 1.39 -0.73 5.04
C MET A 95 1.28 -0.70 6.57
N LYS A 96 1.13 -1.87 7.21
CA LYS A 96 1.01 -1.98 8.67
C LYS A 96 2.23 -1.45 9.43
N VAL A 97 3.39 -1.30 8.77
CA VAL A 97 4.58 -0.64 9.35
C VAL A 97 4.25 0.79 9.82
N LEU A 98 3.31 1.48 9.17
CA LEU A 98 2.95 2.86 9.49
C LEU A 98 1.77 3.00 10.48
N ILE A 99 1.04 1.91 10.73
CA ILE A 99 -0.26 1.93 11.41
C ILE A 99 -0.12 1.27 12.77
N ASP A 100 -0.66 1.92 13.80
CA ASP A 100 -0.69 1.34 15.14
C ASP A 100 -1.51 0.01 15.14
N PRO A 101 -1.02 -1.08 15.77
CA PRO A 101 -1.63 -2.41 15.69
C PRO A 101 -3.09 -2.53 16.15
N THR A 102 -3.62 -1.50 16.82
CA THR A 102 -4.93 -1.49 17.48
C THR A 102 -6.08 -1.05 16.58
N ARG A 103 -5.83 -0.65 15.33
CA ARG A 103 -6.87 -0.13 14.42
C ARG A 103 -7.37 -1.18 13.43
N CYS A 104 -8.70 -1.40 13.38
CA CYS A 104 -9.31 -2.50 12.62
C CYS A 104 -9.37 -2.29 11.10
N GLN A 105 -9.54 -1.05 10.61
CA GLN A 105 -9.65 -0.76 9.18
C GLN A 105 -8.57 0.20 8.69
N THR A 106 -7.82 -0.21 7.67
CA THR A 106 -6.65 0.55 7.18
C THR A 106 -6.98 1.89 6.56
N ARG A 107 -8.07 2.00 5.79
CA ARG A 107 -8.45 3.28 5.19
C ARG A 107 -8.89 4.28 6.26
N GLU A 108 -9.74 3.86 7.19
CA GLU A 108 -10.19 4.68 8.32
C GLU A 108 -9.00 5.07 9.21
N ALA A 109 -8.14 4.12 9.54
CA ALA A 109 -6.92 4.38 10.31
C ALA A 109 -6.02 5.43 9.64
N LEU A 110 -5.78 5.29 8.32
CA LEU A 110 -4.98 6.25 7.56
C LEU A 110 -5.68 7.59 7.41
N ARG A 111 -7.01 7.63 7.27
CA ARG A 111 -7.79 8.87 7.24
C ARG A 111 -7.67 9.62 8.57
N ASP A 112 -7.80 8.91 9.69
CA ASP A 112 -7.65 9.46 11.05
C ASP A 112 -6.22 9.95 11.34
N MET A 113 -5.21 9.40 10.65
CA MET A 113 -3.81 9.83 10.74
C MET A 113 -3.51 11.02 9.82
N TRP A 114 -4.33 11.26 8.80
CA TRP A 114 -4.04 12.28 7.80
C TRP A 114 -4.42 13.67 8.31
N ARG A 115 -3.49 14.62 8.17
CA ARG A 115 -3.63 16.04 8.55
C ARG A 115 -3.53 16.97 7.34
N GLY A 116 -3.29 16.42 6.16
CA GLY A 116 -3.04 17.19 4.94
C GLY A 116 -1.64 17.81 4.90
N SER A 117 -1.37 18.52 3.81
CA SER A 117 -0.14 19.28 3.64
C SER A 117 -0.29 20.67 4.26
N PRO A 118 0.69 21.17 5.04
CA PRO A 118 0.66 22.53 5.59
C PRO A 118 0.53 23.62 4.52
N THR A 119 0.92 23.31 3.28
CA THR A 119 0.90 24.25 2.15
C THR A 119 -0.40 24.19 1.33
N ASN A 120 -1.37 23.35 1.72
CA ASN A 120 -2.58 23.04 0.94
C ASN A 120 -2.28 22.64 -0.52
N ARG A 121 -1.11 22.00 -0.73
CA ARG A 121 -0.65 21.48 -2.03
C ARG A 121 -0.59 19.97 -1.98
N VAL A 122 -0.83 19.34 -3.13
CA VAL A 122 -0.64 17.90 -3.30
C VAL A 122 0.85 17.62 -3.35
N VAL A 123 1.33 16.71 -2.50
CA VAL A 123 2.72 16.25 -2.52
C VAL A 123 2.79 14.96 -3.32
N LEU A 124 3.63 14.91 -4.35
CA LEU A 124 3.81 13.77 -5.23
C LEU A 124 5.21 13.16 -5.06
N GLU A 125 5.27 11.84 -4.99
CA GLU A 125 6.53 11.11 -5.09
C GLU A 125 6.91 10.86 -6.55
N TYR A 126 8.17 11.13 -6.89
CA TYR A 126 8.70 10.93 -8.24
C TYR A 126 9.86 9.94 -8.33
N ALA A 127 10.48 9.63 -7.20
CA ALA A 127 11.44 8.55 -7.00
C ALA A 127 11.31 8.07 -5.55
N ASP A 128 11.73 6.84 -5.26
CA ASP A 128 11.65 6.31 -3.88
C ASP A 128 12.34 7.28 -2.90
N GLY A 129 11.57 7.76 -1.91
CA GLY A 129 12.08 8.69 -0.90
C GLY A 129 12.18 10.16 -1.34
N ARG A 130 11.70 10.51 -2.54
CA ARG A 130 11.78 11.87 -3.09
C ARG A 130 10.41 12.41 -3.48
N THR A 131 10.05 13.55 -2.90
CA THR A 131 8.74 14.19 -3.10
C THR A 131 8.88 15.63 -3.60
N GLU A 132 7.87 16.09 -4.32
CA GLU A 132 7.72 17.46 -4.81
C GLU A 132 6.28 17.93 -4.59
N ALA A 133 6.10 19.21 -4.29
CA ALA A 133 4.77 19.81 -4.18
C ALA A 133 4.24 20.19 -5.57
N ALA A 134 3.08 19.66 -5.93
CA ALA A 134 2.32 20.01 -7.12
C ALA A 134 1.30 21.09 -6.79
N ASN A 135 1.27 22.16 -7.58
CA ASN A 135 0.30 23.24 -7.42
C ASN A 135 -1.02 22.90 -8.12
N VAL A 136 -1.74 21.93 -7.57
CA VAL A 136 -3.02 21.47 -8.10
C VAL A 136 -4.14 21.86 -7.14
N PRO A 137 -5.13 22.68 -7.55
CA PRO A 137 -6.31 22.91 -6.75
C PRO A 137 -7.07 21.59 -6.60
N MET A 138 -7.22 21.11 -5.38
CA MET A 138 -7.89 19.84 -5.10
C MET A 138 -8.62 19.89 -3.77
N GLU A 139 -9.82 19.35 -3.75
CA GLU A 139 -10.60 19.17 -2.53
C GLU A 139 -9.88 18.22 -1.56
N GLU A 140 -10.17 18.37 -0.27
CA GLU A 140 -9.52 17.63 0.81
C GLU A 140 -9.59 16.10 0.61
N GLU A 141 -10.75 15.57 0.19
CA GLU A 141 -10.90 14.13 -0.07
C GLU A 141 -10.06 13.68 -1.28
N GLY A 142 -9.93 14.52 -2.30
CA GLY A 142 -9.03 14.26 -3.43
C GLY A 142 -7.57 14.22 -2.99
N GLN A 143 -7.14 15.19 -2.16
CA GLN A 143 -5.77 15.23 -1.62
C GLN A 143 -5.45 13.98 -0.80
N PHE A 144 -6.36 13.60 0.10
CA PHE A 144 -6.25 12.37 0.88
C PHE A 144 -6.21 11.14 -0.02
N GLN A 145 -7.09 11.04 -1.02
CA GLN A 145 -7.13 9.91 -1.93
C GLN A 145 -5.82 9.76 -2.71
N ILE A 146 -5.20 10.85 -3.15
CA ILE A 146 -3.86 10.82 -3.76
C ILE A 146 -2.81 10.33 -2.77
N ALA A 147 -2.77 10.92 -1.56
CA ALA A 147 -1.83 10.53 -0.51
C ALA A 147 -1.97 9.03 -0.15
N TYR A 148 -3.21 8.55 -0.01
CA TYR A 148 -3.57 7.16 0.26
C TYR A 148 -3.11 6.22 -0.86
N ILE A 149 -3.39 6.54 -2.13
CA ILE A 149 -2.94 5.73 -3.27
C ILE A 149 -1.41 5.70 -3.33
N GLN A 150 -0.74 6.81 -3.07
CA GLN A 150 0.72 6.84 -3.10
C GLN A 150 1.36 5.94 -2.04
N LEU A 151 0.79 5.84 -0.83
CA LEU A 151 1.24 4.85 0.16
C LEU A 151 1.08 3.42 -0.35
N TRP A 152 -0.05 3.11 -1.02
CA TRP A 152 -0.25 1.81 -1.64
C TRP A 152 0.77 1.53 -2.73
N MET A 153 1.07 2.52 -3.57
CA MET A 153 2.07 2.41 -4.61
C MET A 153 3.46 2.15 -4.03
N PHE A 154 3.84 2.88 -2.97
CA PHE A 154 5.10 2.66 -2.26
C PHE A 154 5.18 1.23 -1.73
N SER A 155 4.15 0.77 -1.01
CA SER A 155 4.07 -0.60 -0.53
C SER A 155 4.16 -1.62 -1.67
N MET A 156 3.44 -1.42 -2.78
CA MET A 156 3.48 -2.30 -3.93
C MET A 156 4.87 -2.38 -4.59
N ARG A 157 5.65 -1.28 -4.60
CA ARG A 157 7.05 -1.30 -5.10
C ARG A 157 7.98 -2.01 -4.12
N ASN A 158 7.79 -1.77 -2.83
CA ASN A 158 8.82 -1.97 -1.81
C ASN A 158 8.46 -3.01 -0.74
N TYR A 159 7.33 -3.73 -0.86
CA TYR A 159 6.92 -4.75 0.11
C TYR A 159 8.02 -5.79 0.42
N PRO A 160 8.91 -6.22 -0.49
CA PRO A 160 9.97 -7.17 -0.13
C PRO A 160 11.06 -6.58 0.78
N TYR A 161 11.19 -5.25 0.81
CA TYR A 161 12.09 -4.52 1.73
C TYR A 161 11.39 -4.13 3.03
N LEU A 162 10.06 -4.06 3.03
CA LEU A 162 9.27 -3.70 4.21
C LEU A 162 8.83 -4.92 5.02
N THR A 163 8.83 -6.10 4.41
CA THR A 163 8.30 -7.35 4.97
C THR A 163 9.26 -8.52 4.73
N ASN A 164 8.90 -9.70 5.22
CA ASN A 164 9.63 -10.94 4.90
C ASN A 164 9.12 -11.63 3.62
N LEU A 165 8.17 -11.03 2.91
CA LEU A 165 7.54 -11.61 1.72
C LEU A 165 8.42 -11.40 0.48
N VAL A 166 8.22 -12.26 -0.53
CA VAL A 166 9.04 -12.24 -1.76
C VAL A 166 8.16 -12.23 -3.01
N PRO A 167 8.63 -11.62 -4.12
CA PRO A 167 7.99 -11.72 -5.43
C PRO A 167 8.06 -13.14 -6.00
N LYS A 168 7.31 -13.39 -7.07
CA LYS A 168 7.42 -14.65 -7.81
C LYS A 168 8.78 -14.74 -8.50
N THR A 169 9.35 -15.94 -8.56
CA THR A 169 10.60 -16.19 -9.29
C THR A 169 10.38 -16.21 -10.79
N ASP A 170 11.23 -15.53 -11.56
CA ASP A 170 11.23 -15.62 -13.02
C ASP A 170 11.89 -16.90 -13.55
N GLY A 171 12.70 -17.55 -12.70
CA GLY A 171 13.52 -18.71 -13.04
C GLY A 171 13.22 -19.93 -12.18
N LYS A 172 14.23 -20.81 -12.07
CA LYS A 172 14.20 -21.99 -11.20
C LYS A 172 14.85 -21.73 -9.83
N HIS A 173 15.36 -20.52 -9.60
CA HIS A 173 15.97 -20.15 -8.33
C HIS A 173 14.93 -19.74 -7.29
N LYS A 174 15.29 -19.89 -6.02
CA LYS A 174 14.51 -19.37 -4.90
C LYS A 174 14.84 -17.89 -4.72
N VAL A 175 13.82 -17.04 -4.69
CA VAL A 175 13.99 -15.62 -4.32
C VAL A 175 14.27 -15.55 -2.83
N SER A 176 15.42 -14.98 -2.46
CA SER A 176 15.78 -14.75 -1.06
C SER A 176 14.93 -13.64 -0.47
N SER A 177 14.44 -13.86 0.75
CA SER A 177 13.82 -12.79 1.52
C SER A 177 14.92 -11.83 1.98
N ILE A 178 14.76 -10.55 1.64
CA ILE A 178 15.65 -9.48 2.11
C ILE A 178 15.35 -9.19 3.58
N GLY A 179 14.08 -9.35 3.98
CA GLY A 179 13.58 -9.06 5.31
C GLY A 179 13.25 -7.58 5.46
N SER A 180 12.68 -7.24 6.61
CA SER A 180 12.31 -5.87 6.94
C SER A 180 13.56 -5.02 7.14
N ASN A 181 13.87 -4.18 6.14
CA ASN A 181 15.04 -3.31 6.12
C ASN A 181 14.71 -1.97 6.81
N PRO A 182 15.42 -1.61 7.91
CA PRO A 182 15.18 -0.37 8.66
C PRO A 182 15.27 0.90 7.80
N GLU A 183 16.16 0.94 6.81
CA GLU A 183 16.33 2.09 5.92
C GLU A 183 15.06 2.34 5.09
N TRP A 184 14.46 1.26 4.57
CA TRP A 184 13.22 1.34 3.79
C TRP A 184 12.01 1.63 4.67
N GLN A 185 11.98 1.14 5.92
CA GLN A 185 10.90 1.47 6.86
C GLN A 185 10.93 2.95 7.24
N ARG A 186 12.12 3.49 7.55
CA ARG A 186 12.30 4.91 7.81
C ARG A 186 11.98 5.76 6.59
N GLY A 187 12.41 5.33 5.40
CA GLY A 187 12.06 5.96 4.13
C GLY A 187 10.54 6.00 3.89
N PHE A 188 9.84 4.90 4.21
CA PHE A 188 8.39 4.84 4.10
C PHE A 188 7.69 5.79 5.08
N ALA A 189 8.17 5.86 6.32
CA ALA A 189 7.68 6.81 7.31
C ALA A 189 7.93 8.28 6.88
N ALA A 190 9.07 8.58 6.28
CA ALA A 190 9.38 9.90 5.75
C ALA A 190 8.45 10.31 4.60
N ILE A 191 8.18 9.39 3.67
CA ILE A 191 7.20 9.60 2.60
C ILE A 191 5.79 9.81 3.18
N ALA A 192 5.37 8.99 4.14
CA ALA A 192 4.07 9.14 4.79
C ALA A 192 3.94 10.50 5.49
N LYS A 193 4.97 10.95 6.21
CA LYS A 193 5.00 12.27 6.82
C LYS A 193 4.93 13.39 5.78
N ALA A 194 5.65 13.26 4.66
CA ALA A 194 5.60 14.23 3.55
C ALA A 194 4.21 14.33 2.90
N PHE A 195 3.44 13.24 2.89
CA PHE A 195 2.06 13.22 2.42
C PHE A 195 1.03 13.70 3.46
N GLY A 196 1.49 14.08 4.66
CA GLY A 196 0.63 14.61 5.73
C GLY A 196 0.07 13.56 6.67
N PHE A 197 0.62 12.35 6.71
CA PHE A 197 0.23 11.33 7.70
C PHE A 197 1.02 11.47 9.00
N GLU A 198 0.33 11.35 10.13
CA GLU A 198 0.92 11.42 11.46
C GLU A 198 0.40 10.27 12.35
N SER A 199 1.32 9.51 12.93
CA SER A 199 1.05 8.48 13.95
C SER A 199 2.26 8.31 14.85
N THR A 200 2.05 7.65 16.00
CA THR A 200 3.14 7.25 16.89
C THR A 200 4.11 6.32 16.17
N ALA A 201 3.60 5.33 15.42
CA ALA A 201 4.43 4.44 14.61
C ALA A 201 5.32 5.20 13.59
N ILE A 202 4.76 6.19 12.87
CA ILE A 202 5.53 7.03 11.93
C ILE A 202 6.65 7.78 12.67
N ASN A 203 6.35 8.42 13.80
CA ASN A 203 7.34 9.21 14.53
C ASN A 203 8.47 8.33 15.10
N LEU A 204 8.14 7.15 15.65
CA LEU A 204 9.14 6.20 16.15
C LEU A 204 10.11 5.75 15.04
N LEU A 205 9.59 5.45 13.84
CA LEU A 205 10.41 5.07 12.69
C LEU A 205 11.32 6.22 12.20
N LEU A 206 10.90 7.48 12.37
CA LEU A 206 11.70 8.64 11.98
C LEU A 206 12.83 8.95 12.98
N GLU A 207 12.58 8.69 14.26
CA GLU A 207 13.54 8.85 15.37
C GLU A 207 14.60 7.72 15.39
N GLU A 208 14.23 6.51 14.95
CA GLU A 208 15.15 5.38 14.93
C GLU A 208 16.18 5.51 13.79
N ASP A 209 17.47 5.42 14.14
CA ASP A 209 18.58 5.43 13.17
C ASP A 209 18.71 4.03 12.52
N PRO A 210 18.52 3.90 11.18
CA PRO A 210 18.62 2.62 10.49
C PRO A 210 19.98 1.93 10.65
N ASP A 211 21.08 2.70 10.67
CA ASP A 211 22.42 2.16 10.81
C ASP A 211 22.60 1.57 12.21
N ARG A 212 22.11 2.27 13.24
CA ARG A 212 22.09 1.78 14.61
C ARG A 212 21.32 0.46 14.74
N VAL A 213 20.17 0.34 14.08
CA VAL A 213 19.38 -0.91 14.10
C VAL A 213 20.14 -2.05 13.43
N ASN A 214 20.67 -1.80 12.23
CA ASN A 214 21.39 -2.79 11.44
C ASN A 214 22.66 -3.28 12.14
N VAL A 215 23.46 -2.35 12.70
CA VAL A 215 24.66 -2.65 13.47
C VAL A 215 24.31 -3.45 14.71
N ARG A 216 23.31 -3.01 15.49
CA ARG A 216 22.87 -3.73 16.69
C ARG A 216 22.43 -5.16 16.36
N TYR A 217 21.67 -5.33 15.27
CA TYR A 217 21.24 -6.65 14.80
C TYR A 217 22.43 -7.52 14.37
N MET A 218 23.37 -6.96 13.59
CA MET A 218 24.58 -7.64 13.13
C MET A 218 25.43 -8.12 14.31
N LEU A 219 25.72 -7.23 15.27
CA LEU A 219 26.49 -7.55 16.47
C LEU A 219 25.80 -8.64 17.30
N SER A 220 24.50 -8.49 17.55
CA SER A 220 23.72 -9.48 18.32
C SER A 220 23.69 -10.85 17.65
N LYS A 221 23.72 -10.91 16.32
CA LYS A 221 23.72 -12.16 15.54
C LYS A 221 25.11 -12.80 15.49
N ALA A 222 26.15 -12.00 15.29
CA ALA A 222 27.53 -12.49 15.17
C ALA A 222 28.16 -12.84 16.53
N ARG A 223 27.84 -12.05 17.57
CA ARG A 223 28.31 -12.20 18.95
C ARG A 223 27.15 -11.99 19.92
N PRO A 224 26.33 -13.02 20.16
CA PRO A 224 25.20 -12.93 21.10
C PRO A 224 25.65 -12.47 22.50
N PRO A 225 25.00 -11.46 23.12
CA PRO A 225 25.38 -10.94 24.44
C PRO A 225 25.31 -11.98 25.57
N ASN A 226 24.56 -13.07 25.38
CA ASN A 226 24.49 -14.17 26.32
C ASN A 226 25.69 -15.14 26.25
N ARG A 227 26.57 -14.99 25.25
CA ARG A 227 27.76 -15.84 25.04
C ARG A 227 29.06 -15.07 25.05
N PHE A 228 29.02 -13.76 24.87
CA PHE A 228 30.18 -12.88 24.76
C PHE A 228 29.97 -11.66 25.65
N GLU A 229 30.98 -11.31 26.44
CA GLU A 229 30.98 -10.15 27.31
C GLU A 229 31.51 -8.93 26.55
N TYR A 230 30.63 -7.99 26.24
CA TYR A 230 30.96 -6.69 25.63
C TYR A 230 29.79 -5.72 25.83
N ASP A 231 30.07 -4.42 25.78
CA ASP A 231 29.04 -3.39 25.80
C ASP A 231 28.43 -3.24 24.40
N LEU A 232 27.29 -3.89 24.17
CA LEU A 232 26.58 -3.84 22.90
C LEU A 232 26.24 -2.40 22.48
N GLN A 233 25.94 -1.50 23.44
CA GLN A 233 25.59 -0.13 23.12
C GLN A 233 26.81 0.68 22.68
N ALA A 234 27.92 0.57 23.40
CA ALA A 234 29.17 1.23 23.03
C ALA A 234 29.70 0.71 21.68
N GLU A 235 29.68 -0.60 21.45
CA GLU A 235 30.11 -1.18 20.17
C GLU A 235 29.20 -0.78 19.02
N THR A 236 27.87 -0.71 19.25
CA THR A 236 26.93 -0.21 18.24
C THR A 236 27.27 1.23 17.87
N GLN A 237 27.52 2.08 18.85
CA GLN A 237 27.87 3.49 18.63
C GLN A 237 29.16 3.64 17.81
N SER A 238 30.22 2.90 18.18
CA SER A 238 31.51 2.91 17.47
C SER A 238 31.38 2.51 15.99
N HIS A 239 30.56 1.49 15.69
CA HIS A 239 30.32 1.07 14.32
C HIS A 239 29.45 2.08 13.54
N CYS A 240 28.48 2.74 14.17
CA CYS A 240 27.71 3.81 13.53
C CYS A 240 28.62 4.99 13.14
N GLU A 241 29.58 5.36 14.00
CA GLU A 241 30.58 6.39 13.69
C GLU A 241 31.45 6.00 12.50
N LEU A 242 31.78 4.71 12.33
CA LEU A 242 32.47 4.21 11.15
C LEU A 242 31.61 4.37 9.88
N LEU A 243 30.34 3.97 9.94
CA LEU A 243 29.41 4.10 8.80
C LEU A 243 29.22 5.57 8.40
N HIS A 244 29.11 6.47 9.38
CA HIS A 244 29.00 7.90 9.13
C HIS A 244 30.23 8.47 8.40
N ARG A 245 31.43 7.92 8.62
CA ARG A 245 32.64 8.30 7.86
C ARG A 245 32.64 7.78 6.43
N ILE A 246 31.89 6.71 6.13
CA ILE A 246 31.82 6.08 4.80
C ILE A 246 30.70 6.72 3.97
N GLN A 247 30.44 8.03 4.09
CA GLN A 247 29.44 8.70 3.26
C GLN A 247 29.82 8.61 1.77
N VAL A 248 29.29 7.59 1.10
CA VAL A 248 29.31 7.42 -0.35
C VAL A 248 28.32 8.41 -0.91
N THR A 249 28.77 9.21 -1.87
CA THR A 249 27.93 10.06 -2.71
C THR A 249 26.74 9.25 -3.22
N GLN A 250 25.56 9.42 -2.60
CA GLN A 250 24.34 8.82 -3.11
C GLN A 250 24.15 9.33 -4.52
N GLN A 251 24.10 8.42 -5.49
CA GLN A 251 23.78 8.79 -6.85
C GLN A 251 22.42 9.46 -6.84
N GLN A 252 22.35 10.68 -7.36
CA GLN A 252 21.09 11.36 -7.55
C GLN A 252 20.23 10.47 -8.45
N PRO A 253 19.02 10.05 -8.02
CA PRO A 253 18.15 9.27 -8.87
C PRO A 253 17.89 10.05 -10.16
N HIS A 254 18.11 9.40 -11.30
CA HIS A 254 17.91 10.03 -12.60
C HIS A 254 16.44 10.44 -12.74
N ARG A 255 16.20 11.75 -12.77
CA ARG A 255 14.90 12.32 -13.16
C ARG A 255 14.62 11.92 -14.62
N GLY A 256 13.38 11.52 -14.92
CA GLY A 256 12.92 11.45 -16.30
C GLY A 256 13.02 10.11 -17.02
N VAL A 257 12.94 8.97 -16.32
CA VAL A 257 12.65 7.71 -17.01
C VAL A 257 11.20 7.74 -17.49
N SER A 258 11.00 7.96 -18.79
CA SER A 258 9.66 7.98 -19.38
C SER A 258 8.97 6.62 -19.23
N PRO A 259 7.72 6.58 -18.74
CA PRO A 259 7.00 5.34 -18.56
C PRO A 259 6.76 4.66 -19.91
N ARG A 260 7.21 3.41 -20.04
CA ARG A 260 6.96 2.59 -21.23
C ARG A 260 5.73 1.74 -20.99
N TRP A 261 4.61 2.10 -21.62
CA TRP A 261 3.33 1.40 -21.46
C TRP A 261 3.19 0.19 -22.39
N THR A 262 3.69 0.32 -23.62
CA THR A 262 3.63 -0.71 -24.67
C THR A 262 5.03 -1.01 -25.23
N THR A 263 5.16 -2.14 -25.92
CA THR A 263 6.41 -2.59 -26.53
C THR A 263 6.14 -3.48 -27.74
N ASP A 264 7.07 -3.48 -28.70
CA ASP A 264 7.08 -4.40 -29.84
C ASP A 264 7.97 -5.63 -29.61
N ALA A 265 8.76 -5.64 -28.54
CA ALA A 265 9.79 -6.65 -28.31
C ALA A 265 9.23 -8.00 -27.83
N SER A 266 8.40 -7.98 -26.77
CA SER A 266 7.92 -9.23 -26.16
C SER A 266 6.60 -9.04 -25.44
N ASN A 267 5.72 -10.02 -25.58
CA ASN A 267 4.43 -10.03 -24.90
C ASN A 267 4.55 -10.54 -23.45
N VAL A 268 3.98 -9.81 -22.49
CA VAL A 268 3.77 -10.32 -21.13
C VAL A 268 2.77 -11.47 -21.21
N LYS A 269 3.20 -12.67 -20.78
CA LYS A 269 2.36 -13.87 -20.79
C LYS A 269 1.05 -13.62 -20.04
N LYS A 270 -0.09 -14.05 -20.58
CA LYS A 270 -1.44 -13.86 -20.01
C LYS A 270 -1.51 -14.11 -18.49
N LYS A 271 -0.92 -15.21 -18.03
CA LYS A 271 -0.88 -15.61 -16.60
C LYS A 271 -0.04 -14.72 -15.67
N ARG A 272 0.74 -13.80 -16.23
CA ARG A 272 1.59 -12.83 -15.52
C ARG A 272 0.97 -11.42 -15.51
N ARG A 273 -0.17 -11.23 -16.19
CA ARG A 273 -0.86 -9.93 -16.30
C ARG A 273 -1.81 -9.64 -15.11
N TYR A 274 -1.64 -10.36 -14.01
CA TYR A 274 -2.42 -10.21 -12.78
C TYR A 274 -1.70 -10.88 -11.60
N GLY A 275 -2.07 -10.49 -10.40
CA GLY A 275 -1.58 -10.93 -9.11
C GLY A 275 -0.15 -10.53 -8.80
N ARG A 276 0.44 -11.20 -7.81
CA ARG A 276 1.79 -10.90 -7.32
C ARG A 276 2.80 -10.85 -8.48
N PRO A 277 3.60 -9.77 -8.59
CA PRO A 277 4.55 -9.61 -9.67
C PRO A 277 5.71 -10.60 -9.57
N TYR A 278 6.35 -10.80 -10.72
CA TYR A 278 7.63 -11.49 -10.79
C TYR A 278 8.78 -10.52 -10.43
N GLU A 279 9.90 -11.04 -9.94
CA GLU A 279 11.02 -10.23 -9.45
C GLU A 279 11.53 -9.22 -10.50
N ARG A 280 11.61 -9.63 -11.78
CA ARG A 280 12.02 -8.76 -12.87
C ARG A 280 11.00 -7.67 -13.12
N ALA A 281 9.72 -8.04 -13.22
CA ALA A 281 8.63 -7.09 -13.41
C ALA A 281 8.57 -6.07 -12.27
N LEU A 282 8.82 -6.50 -11.02
CA LEU A 282 8.87 -5.62 -9.86
C LEU A 282 10.01 -4.60 -10.00
N LYS A 283 11.21 -5.06 -10.37
CA LYS A 283 12.41 -4.23 -10.57
C LYS A 283 12.28 -3.25 -11.73
N GLU A 284 11.83 -3.72 -12.90
CA GLU A 284 11.70 -2.91 -14.11
C GLU A 284 10.61 -1.83 -13.98
N CYS A 285 9.54 -2.10 -13.22
CA CYS A 285 8.49 -1.13 -13.00
C CYS A 285 8.85 -0.07 -11.95
N ASN A 286 9.75 -0.37 -11.00
CA ASN A 286 10.07 0.53 -9.88
C ASN A 286 10.35 1.98 -10.33
N PRO A 287 11.24 2.27 -11.29
CA PRO A 287 11.59 3.64 -11.67
C PRO A 287 10.44 4.47 -12.28
N CYS A 288 9.32 3.84 -12.67
CA CYS A 288 8.21 4.54 -13.32
C CYS A 288 6.87 4.38 -12.60
N PHE A 289 6.74 3.49 -11.60
CA PHE A 289 5.46 3.21 -10.94
C PHE A 289 5.13 4.24 -9.85
N PHE A 290 4.88 5.47 -10.28
CA PHE A 290 4.55 6.64 -9.45
C PHE A 290 3.24 7.30 -9.91
N PHE A 291 2.59 8.03 -9.01
CA PHE A 291 1.23 8.56 -9.22
C PHE A 291 1.13 9.44 -10.47
N HIS A 292 2.09 10.34 -10.66
CA HIS A 292 2.15 11.24 -11.83
C HIS A 292 2.26 10.48 -13.18
N ASN A 293 2.87 9.29 -13.19
CA ASN A 293 2.97 8.47 -14.39
C ASN A 293 1.68 7.69 -14.66
N ILE A 294 1.07 7.07 -13.64
CA ILE A 294 -0.14 6.25 -13.85
C ILE A 294 -1.36 7.06 -14.32
N CYS A 295 -1.39 8.35 -14.00
CA CYS A 295 -2.42 9.30 -14.46
C CYS A 295 -2.30 9.64 -15.96
N GLN A 296 -1.16 9.36 -16.60
CA GLN A 296 -0.99 9.59 -18.03
C GLN A 296 -1.84 8.61 -18.85
N ALA A 297 -2.32 9.08 -20.00
CA ALA A 297 -2.97 8.23 -20.97
C ALA A 297 -1.92 7.35 -21.68
N PRO A 298 -2.03 6.02 -21.63
CA PRO A 298 -1.06 5.14 -22.25
C PRO A 298 -1.24 5.15 -23.78
N PRO A 299 -0.15 5.22 -24.57
CA PRO A 299 -0.23 5.02 -26.01
C PRO A 299 -0.60 3.58 -26.34
N THR A 300 -1.14 3.36 -27.52
CA THR A 300 -1.37 2.01 -28.08
C THR A 300 -0.07 1.42 -28.62
N GLY A 301 0.01 0.10 -28.75
CA GLY A 301 1.18 -0.59 -29.29
C GLY A 301 0.96 -2.09 -29.46
N ARG A 302 1.99 -2.84 -29.89
CA ARG A 302 1.84 -4.28 -30.17
C ARG A 302 1.51 -5.10 -28.93
N TYR A 303 2.27 -4.91 -27.85
CA TYR A 303 2.11 -5.62 -26.58
C TYR A 303 2.10 -4.66 -25.39
N ILE A 304 1.38 -5.01 -24.32
CA ILE A 304 1.46 -4.29 -23.03
C ILE A 304 2.71 -4.67 -22.25
N THR A 305 3.17 -3.76 -21.38
CA THR A 305 4.27 -3.99 -20.44
C THR A 305 3.77 -4.35 -19.03
N ASP A 306 4.67 -4.81 -18.16
CA ASP A 306 4.37 -5.02 -16.73
C ASP A 306 3.95 -3.71 -16.02
N LEU A 307 4.42 -2.54 -16.49
CA LEU A 307 4.00 -1.25 -15.94
C LEU A 307 2.52 -0.99 -16.23
N PHE A 308 2.07 -1.29 -17.45
CA PHE A 308 0.64 -1.21 -17.80
C PHE A 308 -0.21 -2.20 -16.99
N VAL A 309 0.31 -3.40 -16.73
CA VAL A 309 -0.34 -4.38 -15.84
C VAL A 309 -0.55 -3.78 -14.44
N LYS A 310 0.50 -3.22 -13.83
CA LYS A 310 0.38 -2.59 -12.50
C LYS A 310 -0.57 -1.40 -12.49
N ARG A 311 -0.57 -0.56 -13.54
CA ARG A 311 -1.54 0.53 -13.70
C ARG A 311 -2.97 0.01 -13.73
N SER A 312 -3.23 -1.06 -14.49
CA SER A 312 -4.56 -1.68 -14.58
C SER A 312 -5.04 -2.22 -13.23
N ILE A 313 -4.14 -2.81 -12.44
CA ILE A 313 -4.47 -3.26 -11.06
C ILE A 313 -4.88 -2.05 -10.20
N LEU A 314 -4.10 -0.96 -10.22
CA LEU A 314 -4.47 0.24 -9.45
C LEU A 314 -5.81 0.82 -9.87
N GLN A 315 -6.06 0.98 -11.17
CA GLN A 315 -7.33 1.50 -11.69
C GLN A 315 -8.53 0.62 -11.35
N PHE A 316 -8.30 -0.68 -11.16
CA PHE A 316 -9.36 -1.60 -10.78
C PHE A 316 -9.76 -1.45 -9.31
N PHE A 317 -8.80 -1.28 -8.40
CA PHE A 317 -9.05 -1.26 -6.94
C PHE A 317 -9.24 0.14 -6.37
N PHE A 318 -8.66 1.15 -6.99
CA PHE A 318 -8.67 2.52 -6.47
C PHE A 318 -9.41 3.46 -7.42
N GLN A 319 -10.20 4.36 -6.84
CA GLN A 319 -10.70 5.52 -7.55
C GLN A 319 -9.55 6.53 -7.66
N ILE A 320 -8.91 6.56 -8.83
CA ILE A 320 -7.78 7.45 -9.09
C ILE A 320 -8.32 8.84 -9.45
N PRO A 321 -8.02 9.89 -8.66
CA PRO A 321 -8.37 11.26 -9.01
C PRO A 321 -7.70 11.69 -10.32
N ALA A 322 -8.39 12.46 -11.14
CA ALA A 322 -7.79 13.07 -12.31
C ALA A 322 -6.78 14.14 -11.87
N LEU A 323 -5.56 14.09 -12.39
CA LEU A 323 -4.64 15.21 -12.31
C LEU A 323 -4.84 16.11 -13.53
N PRO A 324 -4.78 17.45 -13.37
CA PRO A 324 -4.67 18.35 -14.49
C PRO A 324 -3.48 17.97 -15.39
N ALA A 325 -3.64 18.13 -16.71
CA ALA A 325 -2.59 17.80 -17.66
C ALA A 325 -1.35 18.70 -17.52
N ASP A 326 -1.50 19.86 -16.88
CA ASP A 326 -0.47 20.89 -16.63
C ASP A 326 0.12 20.82 -15.22
N LEU A 327 0.58 19.64 -14.80
CA LEU A 327 1.33 19.46 -13.55
C LEU A 327 2.61 20.31 -13.57
N SER A 328 2.51 21.55 -13.08
CA SER A 328 3.65 22.42 -12.80
C SER A 328 4.30 21.95 -11.51
N LEU A 329 5.16 20.94 -11.62
CA LEU A 329 6.05 20.53 -10.52
C LEU A 329 7.01 21.70 -10.24
N TRP A 330 6.87 22.34 -9.07
CA TRP A 330 7.75 23.45 -8.69
C TRP A 330 9.16 22.92 -8.50
N HIS A 331 10.11 23.52 -9.23
CA HIS A 331 11.54 23.40 -8.92
C HIS A 331 11.78 24.14 -7.60
N GLY A 332 12.45 23.48 -6.66
CA GLY A 332 12.77 24.05 -5.35
C GLY A 332 13.47 25.39 -5.50
N VAL A 333 12.93 26.40 -4.82
CA VAL A 333 13.69 27.58 -4.44
C VAL A 333 13.88 27.45 -2.94
N ASP A 334 15.15 27.28 -2.54
CA ASP A 334 15.58 27.29 -1.15
C ASP A 334 14.97 28.49 -0.43
N LEU A 335 14.28 28.23 0.67
CA LEU A 335 13.82 29.27 1.58
C LEU A 335 15.00 29.68 2.47
N GLU A 336 16.03 30.28 1.86
CA GLU A 336 17.06 31.00 2.61
C GLU A 336 16.47 32.34 3.08
N THR A 337 16.23 32.40 4.38
CA THR A 337 16.47 33.56 5.26
C THR A 337 16.58 34.93 4.59
N THR A 338 15.45 35.60 4.38
CA THR A 338 15.38 37.07 4.38
C THR A 338 15.21 37.57 5.81
N ASP A 339 16.23 38.20 6.39
CA ASP A 339 16.27 39.67 6.38
C ASP A 339 17.61 40.20 6.93
N ARG A 340 18.38 40.83 6.05
CA ARG A 340 19.47 41.77 6.37
C ARG A 340 19.02 43.10 5.82
N HIS A 341 18.94 44.13 6.67
CA HIS A 341 19.12 45.55 6.38
C HIS A 341 18.84 46.32 7.69
N THR A 342 19.59 47.31 8.19
CA THR A 342 20.68 48.16 7.68
C THR A 342 21.34 48.84 8.90
N GLN A 343 22.68 48.89 8.94
CA GLN A 343 23.42 49.77 9.86
C GLN A 343 23.62 51.16 9.22
N ARG A 344 23.35 52.22 9.97
CA ARG A 344 23.87 53.58 9.76
C ARG A 344 24.38 54.11 11.10
N ALA A 345 25.57 54.72 11.10
CA ALA A 345 26.35 55.13 12.28
C ALA A 345 25.99 56.58 12.75
N PRO A 346 26.62 57.15 13.80
CA PRO A 346 25.99 57.47 15.08
C PRO A 346 25.85 58.97 15.35
N ASP A 347 24.87 59.36 16.17
CA ASP A 347 24.82 60.70 16.80
C ASP A 347 24.75 60.56 18.33
N GLU A 348 25.66 61.29 18.97
CA GLU A 348 25.92 61.32 20.40
C GLU A 348 24.87 62.14 21.16
N ASN A 349 23.87 61.47 21.76
CA ASN A 349 23.23 61.88 23.02
C ASN A 349 22.06 60.93 23.35
N ASN A 350 22.28 59.80 24.05
CA ASN A 350 21.15 59.08 24.68
C ASN A 350 21.49 57.91 25.64
N GLY A 351 22.54 58.02 26.46
CA GLY A 351 22.96 56.89 27.33
C GLY A 351 21.96 56.48 28.42
N LEU A 352 21.19 57.44 28.97
CA LEU A 352 20.29 57.20 30.11
C LEU A 352 18.89 56.72 29.68
N ASP A 353 18.35 57.25 28.59
CA ASP A 353 17.03 56.82 28.09
C ASP A 353 17.09 55.47 27.37
N GLN A 354 18.19 55.16 26.67
CA GLN A 354 18.40 53.81 26.13
C GLN A 354 18.56 52.75 27.23
N ALA A 355 19.18 53.10 28.36
CA ALA A 355 19.31 52.16 29.48
C ALA A 355 17.96 51.88 30.16
N ARG A 356 17.11 52.90 30.34
CA ARG A 356 15.75 52.74 30.89
C ARG A 356 14.85 51.91 29.98
N GLU A 357 14.91 52.16 28.67
CA GLU A 357 14.10 51.39 27.71
C GLU A 357 14.57 49.93 27.64
N ARG A 358 15.89 49.66 27.69
CA ARG A 358 16.42 48.29 27.76
C ARG A 358 15.95 47.54 29.00
N ILE A 359 15.92 48.18 30.17
CA ILE A 359 15.41 47.56 31.41
C ILE A 359 13.92 47.24 31.28
N ARG A 360 13.13 48.15 30.72
CA ARG A 360 11.68 47.95 30.53
C ARG A 360 11.38 46.82 29.54
N VAL A 361 12.13 46.76 28.43
CA VAL A 361 12.03 45.68 27.43
C VAL A 361 12.42 44.33 28.04
N LEU A 362 13.49 44.27 28.85
CA LEU A 362 13.92 43.04 29.52
C LEU A 362 12.92 42.56 30.59
N GLN A 363 12.30 43.48 31.32
CA GLN A 363 11.26 43.14 32.30
C GLN A 363 9.99 42.62 31.61
N ASN A 364 9.58 43.24 30.50
CA ASN A 364 8.44 42.79 29.71
C ASN A 364 8.73 41.42 29.04
N SER A 365 9.93 41.21 28.52
CA SER A 365 10.31 39.92 27.94
C SER A 365 10.34 38.81 28.99
N ALA A 366 10.86 39.09 30.19
CA ALA A 366 10.87 38.12 31.29
C ALA A 366 9.44 37.75 31.75
N ALA A 367 8.54 38.73 31.86
CA ALA A 367 7.14 38.48 32.18
C ALA A 367 6.43 37.67 31.09
N GLN A 368 6.73 37.94 29.81
CA GLN A 368 6.15 37.22 28.67
C GLN A 368 6.67 35.78 28.59
N THR A 369 7.95 35.54 28.84
CA THR A 369 8.52 34.18 28.95
C THR A 369 7.92 33.41 30.12
N ALA A 370 7.72 34.03 31.28
CA ALA A 370 7.08 33.39 32.42
C ALA A 370 5.62 32.99 32.13
N ALA A 371 4.86 33.85 31.47
CA ALA A 371 3.48 33.55 31.05
C ALA A 371 3.44 32.42 30.01
N GLN A 372 4.38 32.41 29.06
CA GLN A 372 4.46 31.37 28.03
C GLN A 372 4.84 30.00 28.61
N ASN A 373 5.76 29.96 29.57
CA ASN A 373 6.13 28.72 30.27
C ASN A 373 4.96 28.19 31.13
N ALA A 374 4.22 29.08 31.80
CA ALA A 374 3.03 28.69 32.57
C ALA A 374 1.93 28.11 31.67
N ALA A 375 1.70 28.71 30.50
CA ALA A 375 0.75 28.18 29.51
C ALA A 375 1.19 26.82 28.95
N GLN A 376 2.48 26.64 28.65
CA GLN A 376 3.01 25.35 28.20
C GLN A 376 2.88 24.25 29.25
N ASN A 377 3.14 24.56 30.53
CA ASN A 377 2.97 23.60 31.61
C ASN A 377 1.49 23.19 31.79
N ALA A 378 0.56 24.14 31.72
CA ALA A 378 -0.88 23.83 31.81
C ALA A 378 -1.36 22.94 30.64
N VAL A 379 -0.86 23.17 29.43
CA VAL A 379 -1.14 22.32 28.26
C VAL A 379 -0.56 20.92 28.44
N HIS A 380 0.65 20.80 29.01
CA HIS A 380 1.28 19.51 29.29
C HIS A 380 0.52 18.71 30.36
N GLU A 381 0.10 19.34 31.45
CA GLU A 381 -0.71 18.70 32.50
C GLU A 381 -2.07 18.24 31.98
N ALA A 382 -2.75 19.06 31.16
CA ALA A 382 -4.00 18.68 30.52
C ALA A 382 -3.83 17.50 29.56
N ALA A 383 -2.72 17.47 28.79
CA ALA A 383 -2.39 16.36 27.90
C ALA A 383 -2.09 15.07 28.68
N GLN A 384 -1.35 15.15 29.79
CA GLN A 384 -1.09 14.02 30.67
C GLN A 384 -2.39 13.46 31.26
N ALA A 385 -3.27 14.32 31.80
CA ALA A 385 -4.56 13.90 32.35
C ALA A 385 -5.44 13.19 31.31
N ALA A 386 -5.46 13.68 30.06
CA ALA A 386 -6.18 13.04 28.97
C ALA A 386 -5.61 11.67 28.58
N VAL A 387 -4.28 11.50 28.64
CA VAL A 387 -3.63 10.20 28.40
C VAL A 387 -3.98 9.21 29.50
N THR A 388 -3.97 9.63 30.77
CA THR A 388 -4.32 8.76 31.90
C THR A 388 -5.76 8.26 31.80
N LEU A 389 -6.70 9.15 31.45
CA LEU A 389 -8.11 8.79 31.29
C LEU A 389 -8.34 7.84 30.11
N ARG A 390 -7.63 8.03 28.99
CA ARG A 390 -7.65 7.09 27.85
C ARG A 390 -7.06 5.73 28.21
N LEU A 391 -6.00 5.70 29.02
CA LEU A 391 -5.39 4.45 29.48
C LEU A 391 -6.34 3.65 30.38
N GLU A 392 -7.07 4.31 31.28
CA GLU A 392 -8.09 3.66 32.11
C GLU A 392 -9.25 3.10 31.27
N ASP A 393 -9.74 3.85 30.28
CA ASP A 393 -10.80 3.37 29.39
C ASP A 393 -10.33 2.17 28.53
N ALA A 394 -9.09 2.22 28.02
CA ALA A 394 -8.49 1.11 27.29
C ALA A 394 -8.37 -0.16 28.16
N LYS A 395 -7.98 -0.02 29.44
CA LYS A 395 -7.91 -1.14 30.38
C LYS A 395 -9.28 -1.78 30.61
N LYS A 396 -10.34 -0.97 30.75
CA LYS A 396 -11.71 -1.47 30.91
C LYS A 396 -12.19 -2.24 29.68
N ARG A 397 -11.92 -1.72 28.47
CA ARG A 397 -12.26 -2.41 27.21
C ARG A 397 -11.52 -3.74 27.05
N LEU A 398 -10.24 -3.77 27.41
CA LEU A 398 -9.44 -4.99 27.35
C LEU A 398 -9.98 -6.07 28.30
N ALA A 399 -10.37 -5.69 29.53
CA ALA A 399 -10.96 -6.63 30.48
C ALA A 399 -12.29 -7.20 29.96
N ALA A 400 -13.16 -6.36 29.41
CA ALA A 400 -14.43 -6.81 28.80
C ALA A 400 -14.19 -7.78 27.63
N GLN A 401 -13.20 -7.50 26.78
CA GLN A 401 -12.84 -8.38 25.65
C GLN A 401 -12.25 -9.72 26.13
N GLN A 402 -11.51 -9.73 27.24
CA GLN A 402 -11.01 -10.97 27.83
C GLN A 402 -12.14 -11.84 28.37
N GLU A 403 -13.14 -11.25 29.04
CA GLU A 403 -14.33 -11.98 29.49
C GLU A 403 -15.12 -12.56 28.30
N GLU A 404 -15.31 -11.80 27.23
CA GLU A 404 -15.97 -12.28 26.00
C GLU A 404 -15.19 -13.42 25.33
N ASN A 405 -13.86 -13.33 25.28
CA ASN A 405 -13.02 -14.39 24.74
C ASN A 405 -13.15 -15.70 25.53
N VAL A 406 -13.15 -15.64 26.86
CA VAL A 406 -13.36 -16.81 27.72
C VAL A 406 -14.72 -17.44 27.42
N HIS A 407 -15.77 -16.62 27.30
CA HIS A 407 -17.11 -17.11 26.97
C HIS A 407 -17.16 -17.79 25.59
N ASN A 408 -16.49 -17.20 24.59
CA ASN A 408 -16.41 -17.78 23.25
C ASN A 408 -15.62 -19.09 23.21
N GLU A 409 -14.54 -19.22 23.99
CA GLU A 409 -13.79 -20.46 24.12
C GLU A 409 -14.64 -21.59 24.72
N THR A 410 -15.47 -21.28 25.73
CA THR A 410 -16.42 -22.25 26.30
C THR A 410 -17.41 -22.73 25.23
N ARG A 411 -18.04 -21.81 24.49
CA ARG A 411 -18.99 -22.16 23.41
C ARG A 411 -18.33 -22.99 22.30
N LEU A 412 -17.08 -22.71 21.96
CA LEU A 412 -16.32 -23.47 20.97
C LEU A 412 -16.06 -24.91 21.47
N SER A 413 -15.77 -25.08 22.77
CA SER A 413 -15.58 -26.39 23.38
C SER A 413 -16.86 -27.22 23.33
N GLU A 414 -17.99 -26.62 23.72
CA GLU A 414 -19.32 -27.27 23.66
C GLU A 414 -19.68 -27.69 22.22
N ALA A 415 -19.43 -26.82 21.24
CA ALA A 415 -19.66 -27.13 19.83
C ALA A 415 -18.78 -28.29 19.33
N ARG A 416 -17.53 -28.37 19.79
CA ARG A 416 -16.62 -29.48 19.46
C ARG A 416 -17.10 -30.81 20.04
N GLU A 417 -17.57 -30.82 21.27
CA GLU A 417 -18.14 -32.03 21.89
C GLU A 417 -19.41 -32.48 21.16
N SER A 418 -20.29 -31.55 20.81
CA SER A 418 -21.49 -31.85 20.02
C SER A 418 -21.15 -32.46 18.66
N LEU A 419 -20.17 -31.87 17.95
CA LEU A 419 -19.71 -32.39 16.65
C LEU A 419 -19.08 -33.79 16.78
N ALA A 420 -18.28 -34.03 17.83
CA ALA A 420 -17.70 -35.35 18.09
C ALA A 420 -18.79 -36.41 18.32
N GLY A 421 -19.85 -36.06 19.05
CA GLY A 421 -21.03 -36.92 19.23
C GLY A 421 -21.74 -37.24 17.91
N GLN A 422 -21.93 -36.24 17.05
CA GLN A 422 -22.54 -36.45 15.72
C GLN A 422 -21.68 -37.33 14.82
N LEU A 423 -20.35 -37.16 14.83
CA LEU A 423 -19.43 -37.99 14.05
C LEU A 423 -19.49 -39.46 14.48
N ALA A 424 -19.46 -39.73 15.80
CA ALA A 424 -19.59 -41.10 16.31
C ALA A 424 -20.93 -41.75 15.89
N GLN A 425 -22.00 -40.95 15.84
CA GLN A 425 -23.31 -41.43 15.39
C GLN A 425 -23.35 -41.72 13.89
N ILE A 426 -22.68 -40.89 13.06
CA ILE A 426 -22.52 -41.13 11.63
C ILE A 426 -21.74 -42.42 11.39
N GLU A 427 -20.62 -42.62 12.08
CA GLU A 427 -19.80 -43.85 11.97
C GLU A 427 -20.60 -45.10 12.35
N HIS A 428 -21.42 -45.03 13.41
CA HIS A 428 -22.32 -46.11 13.79
C HIS A 428 -23.35 -46.43 12.68
N TYR A 429 -23.94 -45.41 12.05
CA TYR A 429 -24.89 -45.64 10.95
C TYR A 429 -24.21 -46.20 9.71
N GLN A 430 -23.01 -45.75 9.36
CA GLN A 430 -22.22 -46.29 8.24
C GLN A 430 -21.95 -47.77 8.44
N LYS A 431 -21.49 -48.17 9.63
CA LYS A 431 -21.26 -49.58 9.93
C LYS A 431 -22.53 -50.43 9.78
N ARG A 432 -23.68 -49.90 10.21
CA ARG A 432 -24.97 -50.61 10.07
C ARG A 432 -25.40 -50.73 8.60
N ILE A 433 -25.12 -49.74 7.77
CA ILE A 433 -25.37 -49.80 6.33
C ILE A 433 -24.49 -50.90 5.71
N ASP A 434 -23.20 -50.95 6.05
CA ASP A 434 -22.28 -51.97 5.54
C ASP A 434 -22.70 -53.40 5.92
N GLU A 435 -23.19 -53.59 7.16
CA GLU A 435 -23.74 -54.86 7.64
C GLU A 435 -24.97 -55.28 6.83
N LEU A 436 -25.90 -54.35 6.56
CA LEU A 436 -27.11 -54.61 5.77
C LEU A 436 -26.78 -54.92 4.30
N GLU A 437 -25.86 -54.19 3.68
CA GLU A 437 -25.40 -54.48 2.31
C GLU A 437 -24.74 -55.85 2.21
N THR A 438 -24.02 -56.28 3.25
CA THR A 438 -23.39 -57.60 3.30
C THR A 438 -24.44 -58.70 3.37
N ILE A 439 -25.49 -58.52 4.19
CA ILE A 439 -26.62 -59.46 4.31
C ILE A 439 -27.38 -59.58 2.97
N GLU A 440 -27.65 -58.46 2.30
CA GLU A 440 -28.32 -58.44 1.01
C GLU A 440 -27.51 -59.19 -0.08
N ARG A 441 -26.19 -59.00 -0.11
CA ARG A 441 -25.28 -59.74 -1.01
C ARG A 441 -25.24 -61.24 -0.71
N THR A 442 -25.43 -61.65 0.54
CA THR A 442 -25.50 -63.08 0.89
C THR A 442 -26.85 -63.69 0.53
N CYS A 443 -27.98 -63.01 0.77
CA CYS A 443 -29.31 -63.52 0.37
C CYS A 443 -29.43 -63.65 -1.16
N THR A 444 -29.00 -62.64 -1.92
CA THR A 444 -29.05 -62.67 -3.40
C THR A 444 -28.21 -63.80 -4.02
N ARG A 445 -27.21 -64.31 -3.27
CA ARG A 445 -26.33 -65.40 -3.69
C ARG A 445 -26.84 -66.79 -3.29
N GLU A 446 -27.80 -66.87 -2.35
CA GLU A 446 -28.49 -68.12 -1.99
C GLU A 446 -29.77 -68.36 -2.81
N GLU A 447 -30.30 -67.32 -3.47
CA GLU A 447 -31.48 -67.39 -4.34
C GLU A 447 -31.16 -67.59 -5.85
N SER A 448 -29.88 -67.66 -6.22
CA SER A 448 -29.38 -68.03 -7.57
C SER A 448 -28.73 -69.40 -7.55
#